data_AF-A0A1B1ZRB5-F1
#
_entry.id   AF-A0A1B1ZRB5-F1
#
_cell.length_a   1.000
_cell.length_b   1.000
_cell.length_c   1.000
_cell.angle_alpha   90.00
_cell.angle_beta   90.00
_cell.angle_gamma   90.00
#
_symmetry.space_group_name_H-M   'P 1'
#
loop_
_entity.id
_entity.type
_entity.pdbx_description
1 polymer ?
#
loop_
_entity_poly.entity_id
_entity_poly.type
_entity_poly.pdbx_seq_one_letter_code
_entity_poly.pdbx_strand_id
1 'polypeptide(L)'
;MEHSLTGPEAEVLSCLWMCPETEQELAGMFDADTEAELVSRAGSVETGLRAALERLSGLGLVHRPPGHPDWALTELGVRHVPPS
;
A
#
# COMPACT_ATOMS: atom_id res chain seq x y z
N MET A 1 -2.40 -20.16 5.42
CA MET A 1 -2.17 -19.15 6.47
C MET A 1 -2.81 -17.88 5.96
N GLU A 2 -3.93 -17.47 6.53
CA GLU A 2 -4.57 -16.20 6.18
C GLU A 2 -3.74 -15.08 6.80
N HIS A 3 -3.09 -14.28 5.96
CA HIS A 3 -2.42 -13.07 6.43
C HIS A 3 -3.50 -12.01 6.64
N SER A 4 -3.96 -11.82 7.89
CA SER A 4 -4.80 -10.67 8.22
C SER A 4 -3.98 -9.40 7.99
N LEU A 5 -4.29 -8.68 6.92
CA LEU A 5 -3.76 -7.35 6.68
C LEU A 5 -4.46 -6.40 7.65
N THR A 6 -3.68 -5.76 8.52
CA THR A 6 -4.19 -4.81 9.52
C THR A 6 -3.29 -3.58 9.54
N GLY A 7 -3.88 -2.41 9.74
CA GLY A 7 -3.12 -1.14 9.76
C GLY A 7 -2.76 -0.66 8.35
N PRO A 8 -1.58 -0.04 8.15
CA PRO A 8 -1.28 0.72 6.95
C PRO A 8 -1.19 -0.15 5.69
N GLU A 9 -0.87 -1.44 5.81
CA GLU A 9 -0.88 -2.34 4.66
C GLU A 9 -2.28 -2.56 4.05
N ALA A 10 -3.33 -2.56 4.88
CA ALA A 10 -4.70 -2.67 4.38
C ALA A 10 -5.13 -1.37 3.70
N GLU A 11 -4.77 -0.23 4.28
CA GLU A 11 -5.06 1.08 3.70
C GLU A 11 -4.32 1.31 2.38
N VAL A 12 -3.05 0.90 2.28
CA VAL A 12 -2.28 0.94 1.03
C VAL A 12 -2.98 0.17 -0.09
N LEU A 13 -3.59 -0.98 0.19
CA LEU A 13 -4.36 -1.72 -0.83
C LEU A 13 -5.64 -0.96 -1.22
N SER A 14 -6.36 -0.38 -0.26
CA SER A 14 -7.54 0.45 -0.52
C SER A 14 -7.19 1.65 -1.41
N CYS A 15 -6.11 2.37 -1.10
CA CYS A 15 -5.68 3.50 -1.89
C CYS A 15 -5.21 3.08 -3.30
N LEU A 16 -4.45 1.98 -3.43
CA LEU A 16 -4.05 1.46 -4.74
C LEU A 16 -5.23 1.03 -5.62
N TRP A 17 -6.34 0.60 -5.01
CA TRP A 17 -7.58 0.27 -5.74
C TRP A 17 -8.19 1.49 -6.44
N MET A 18 -7.93 2.70 -5.94
CA MET A 18 -8.35 3.95 -6.55
C MET A 18 -7.46 4.38 -7.73
N CYS A 19 -6.44 3.58 -8.07
CA CYS A 19 -5.50 3.80 -9.17
C CYS A 19 -4.74 5.15 -9.10
N PRO A 20 -3.96 5.42 -8.03
CA PRO A 20 -3.10 6.59 -7.98
C PRO A 20 -2.07 6.55 -9.11
N GLU A 21 -1.77 7.69 -9.71
CA GLU A 21 -0.79 7.81 -10.79
C GLU A 21 0.65 7.75 -10.27
N THR A 22 0.89 8.06 -8.99
CA THR A 22 2.23 8.12 -8.39
C THR A 22 2.28 7.65 -6.94
N GLU A 23 3.47 7.26 -6.45
CA GLU A 23 3.70 7.02 -5.00
C GLU A 23 3.37 8.26 -4.14
N GLN A 24 3.55 9.47 -4.68
CA GLN A 24 3.24 10.72 -3.97
C GLN A 24 1.74 10.97 -3.87
N GLU A 25 0.98 10.68 -4.92
CA GLU A 25 -0.48 10.71 -4.86
C GLU A 25 -0.99 9.69 -3.86
N LEU A 26 -0.49 8.45 -3.92
CA LEU A 26 -0.80 7.41 -2.95
C LEU A 26 -0.51 7.84 -1.51
N ALA A 27 0.65 8.47 -1.26
CA ALA A 27 1.00 9.00 0.06
C ALA A 27 0.04 10.09 0.55
N GLY A 28 -0.53 10.88 -0.36
CA GLY A 28 -1.52 11.92 -0.05
C GLY A 28 -2.95 11.42 0.14
N MET A 29 -3.21 10.13 -0.08
CA MET A 29 -4.54 9.53 0.11
C MET A 29 -4.78 9.00 1.52
N PHE A 30 -3.74 8.89 2.35
CA PHE A 30 -3.84 8.32 3.69
C PHE A 30 -4.57 9.26 4.66
N ASP A 31 -5.33 8.67 5.57
CA ASP A 31 -5.86 9.40 6.72
C ASP A 31 -4.77 9.69 7.76
N ALA A 32 -5.06 10.58 8.70
CA ALA A 32 -4.10 11.01 9.72
C ALA A 32 -3.63 9.88 10.63
N ASP A 33 -4.48 8.88 10.88
CA ASP A 33 -4.14 7.71 11.70
C ASP A 33 -3.13 6.80 10.98
N THR A 34 -3.36 6.54 9.69
CA THR A 34 -2.46 5.77 8.83
C THR A 34 -1.13 6.49 8.63
N GLU A 35 -1.15 7.81 8.38
CA GLU A 35 0.08 8.61 8.29
C GLU A 35 0.89 8.54 9.59
N ALA A 36 0.23 8.70 10.74
CA ALA A 36 0.89 8.61 12.04
C ALA A 36 1.50 7.23 12.28
N GLU A 37 0.82 6.15 11.87
CA GLU A 37 1.34 4.79 11.99
C GLU A 37 2.54 4.55 11.06
N LEU A 38 2.48 5.01 9.81
CA LEU A 38 3.58 4.94 8.85
C LEU A 38 4.83 5.69 9.36
N VAL A 39 4.63 6.91 9.88
CA VAL A 39 5.70 7.72 10.50
C VAL A 39 6.24 7.05 11.75
N SER A 40 5.39 6.48 12.60
CA SER A 40 5.82 5.78 13.82
C SER A 40 6.71 4.58 13.51
N ARG A 41 6.39 3.83 12.43
CA ARG A 41 7.15 2.64 12.02
C ARG A 41 8.48 2.96 11.33
N ALA A 42 8.54 4.02 10.53
CA ALA A 42 9.65 4.23 9.59
C ALA A 42 10.24 5.65 9.58
N GLY A 43 9.76 6.55 10.43
CA GLY A 43 10.24 7.94 10.57
C GLY A 43 9.68 8.92 9.54
N SER A 44 9.10 8.45 8.44
CA SER A 44 8.36 9.28 7.48
C SER A 44 7.28 8.46 6.75
N VAL A 45 6.26 9.15 6.22
CA VAL A 45 5.19 8.54 5.41
C VAL A 45 5.78 7.82 4.19
N GLU A 46 6.68 8.46 3.43
CA GLU A 46 7.30 7.85 2.24
C GLU A 46 8.07 6.56 2.56
N THR A 47 8.86 6.56 3.64
CA THR A 47 9.65 5.37 4.02
C THR A 47 8.73 4.25 4.50
N GLY A 48 7.70 4.58 5.28
CA GLY A 48 6.70 3.63 5.75
C GLY A 48 5.90 3.03 4.59
N LEU A 49 5.45 3.88 3.65
CA LEU A 49 4.75 3.49 2.45
C LEU A 49 5.58 2.51 1.63
N ARG A 50 6.85 2.83 1.37
CA ARG A 50 7.74 1.95 0.62
C ARG A 50 7.93 0.61 1.33
N ALA A 51 8.10 0.59 2.65
CA ALA A 51 8.20 -0.65 3.41
C ALA A 51 6.91 -1.49 3.33
N ALA A 52 5.74 -0.85 3.38
CA ALA A 52 4.44 -1.52 3.21
C ALA A 52 4.30 -2.11 1.79
N LEU A 53 4.67 -1.36 0.75
CA LEU A 53 4.63 -1.82 -0.65
C LEU A 53 5.57 -3.00 -0.89
N GLU A 54 6.80 -2.96 -0.40
CA GLU A 54 7.75 -4.09 -0.49
C GLU A 54 7.22 -5.33 0.24
N ARG A 55 6.57 -5.15 1.41
CA ARG A 55 5.94 -6.25 2.14
C ARG A 55 4.78 -6.85 1.35
N LEU A 56 3.88 -6.01 0.84
CA LEU A 56 2.74 -6.44 0.01
C LEU A 56 3.21 -7.12 -1.29
N SER A 57 4.33 -6.65 -1.85
CA SER A 57 5.01 -7.25 -3.01
C SER A 57 5.53 -8.65 -2.70
N GLY A 58 6.20 -8.80 -1.54
CA GLY A 58 6.64 -10.11 -1.05
C GLY A 58 5.50 -11.09 -0.77
N LEU A 59 4.30 -10.58 -0.51
CA LEU A 59 3.05 -11.36 -0.38
C LEU A 59 2.35 -11.61 -1.74
N GLY A 60 2.86 -11.04 -2.84
CA GLY A 60 2.27 -11.15 -4.17
C GLY A 60 0.97 -10.38 -4.35
N LEU A 61 0.69 -9.39 -3.50
CA LEU A 61 -0.53 -8.58 -3.53
C LEU A 61 -0.41 -7.33 -4.41
N VAL A 62 0.81 -6.80 -4.51
CA VAL A 62 1.14 -5.68 -5.41
C VAL A 62 2.36 -6.05 -6.24
N HIS A 63 2.58 -5.33 -7.33
CA HIS A 63 3.81 -5.42 -8.10
C HIS A 63 4.16 -4.05 -8.69
N ARG A 64 5.44 -3.83 -8.99
CA ARG A 64 5.89 -2.70 -9.81
C ARG A 64 6.17 -3.22 -11.23
N PRO A 65 5.31 -2.91 -12.23
CA PRO A 65 5.52 -3.37 -13.60
C PRO A 65 6.83 -2.82 -14.18
N PRO A 66 7.58 -3.60 -14.97
CA PRO A 66 8.76 -3.08 -15.63
C PRO A 66 8.37 -1.96 -16.60
N GLY A 67 8.98 -0.78 -16.43
CA GLY A 67 8.69 0.41 -17.24
C GLY A 67 7.57 1.30 -16.70
N HIS A 68 6.94 0.95 -15.57
CA HIS A 68 6.06 1.84 -14.82
C HIS A 68 6.76 2.28 -13.52
N PRO A 69 6.75 3.58 -13.17
CA PRO A 69 7.31 4.01 -11.90
C PRO A 69 6.50 3.52 -10.69
N ASP A 70 5.26 3.08 -10.91
CA ASP A 70 4.24 2.94 -9.87
C ASP A 70 3.86 1.51 -9.56
N TRP A 71 3.21 1.35 -8.42
CA TRP A 71 2.74 0.08 -7.91
C TRP A 71 1.32 -0.20 -8.39
N ALA A 72 1.05 -1.45 -8.73
CA ALA A 72 -0.26 -1.92 -9.15
C ALA A 72 -0.69 -3.14 -8.33
N LEU A 73 -2.01 -3.30 -8.13
CA LEU A 73 -2.58 -4.49 -7.51
C LEU A 73 -2.46 -5.71 -8.44
N THR A 74 -2.12 -6.87 -7.88
CA THR A 74 -2.26 -8.15 -8.56
C THR A 74 -3.69 -8.65 -8.46
N GLU A 75 -4.06 -9.68 -9.23
CA GLU A 75 -5.36 -10.37 -9.06
C GLU A 75 -5.58 -10.87 -7.62
N LEU A 76 -4.50 -11.22 -6.91
CA LEU A 76 -4.56 -11.62 -5.50
C LEU A 76 -4.79 -10.40 -4.60
N GLY A 77 -4.09 -9.29 -4.85
CA GLY A 77 -4.25 -8.04 -4.11
C GLY A 77 -5.67 -7.52 -4.15
N VAL A 78 -6.30 -7.54 -5.32
CA VAL A 78 -7.71 -7.15 -5.51
C VAL A 78 -8.65 -7.89 -4.56
N ARG A 79 -8.42 -9.18 -4.32
CA ARG A 79 -9.27 -9.99 -3.43
C ARG A 79 -9.08 -9.68 -1.95
N HIS A 80 -8.02 -8.93 -1.61
CA HIS A 80 -7.67 -8.54 -0.24
C HIS A 80 -7.95 -7.06 0.03
N VAL A 81 -8.46 -6.31 -0.96
CA VAL A 81 -8.95 -4.95 -0.72
C VAL A 81 -10.12 -5.02 0.26
N PRO A 82 -10.06 -4.32 1.41
CA PRO A 82 -11.16 -4.28 2.36
C PRO A 82 -12.45 -3.78 1.69
N PRO A 83 -13.62 -4.34 2.05
CA PRO A 83 -14.89 -3.78 1.60
C PRO A 83 -15.07 -2.37 2.18
N SER A 84 -15.48 -1.43 1.33
CA SER A 84 -15.80 -0.04 1.66
C SER A 84 -17.02 0.10 2.57
#